data_AF-A0A945UXA5-F1
#
_entry.id   AF-A0A945UXA5-F1
#
_cell.length_a   1.000
_cell.length_b   1.000
_cell.length_c   1.000
_cell.angle_alpha   90.00
_cell.angle_beta   90.00
_cell.angle_gamma   90.00
#
_symmetry.space_group_name_H-M   'P 1'
#
loop_
_entity.id
_entity.type
_entity.pdbx_description
1 polymer ?
#
loop_
_entity_poly.entity_id
_entity_poly.type
_entity_poly.pdbx_seq_one_letter_code
_entity_poly.pdbx_strand_id
1 'polypeptide(L)'
;MSKPQTLFEKIWSRHVIFEREDGTSLLAIDRHLCHEGSFHAFDKLERENRIIRRPDLTFGIADHYVSTKAPELGNEEESLRIPIEKLTKNTQKAGIQLYGIGTPEQGIVHVAGPEQGLTLPGITLVCGDSHTATHGALGCLAFGIGASEVAHVLATQTLWQEKPKTMRINIEGELSPGVVAKDVILHLISVIGANGATGYMIEYAGSTVRNLSIEGRMTMCNMS
;
A
#
# COMPACT_ATOMS: atom_id res chain seq x y z
N MET A 1 19.26 -24.91 15.93
CA MET A 1 17.95 -24.24 15.83
C MET A 1 18.10 -23.06 14.89
N SER A 2 17.18 -22.83 13.95
CA SER A 2 17.23 -21.67 13.06
C SER A 2 17.11 -20.37 13.87
N LYS A 3 17.82 -19.31 13.46
CA LYS A 3 17.76 -17.99 14.09
C LYS A 3 16.28 -17.50 14.11
N PRO A 4 15.77 -16.99 15.24
CA PRO A 4 14.44 -16.38 15.28
C PRO A 4 14.34 -15.23 14.26
N GLN A 5 13.19 -15.13 13.59
CA GLN A 5 12.92 -14.09 12.58
C GLN A 5 11.67 -13.29 12.97
N THR A 6 11.69 -11.98 12.69
CA THR A 6 10.51 -11.09 12.80
C THR A 6 9.45 -11.44 11.76
N LEU A 7 8.24 -10.87 11.86
CA LEU A 7 7.22 -11.05 10.82
C LEU A 7 7.71 -10.50 9.49
N PHE A 8 8.29 -9.30 9.52
CA PHE A 8 8.90 -8.65 8.35
C PHE A 8 9.96 -9.55 7.69
N GLU A 9 10.90 -10.11 8.45
CA GLU A 9 11.98 -10.92 7.90
C GLU A 9 11.47 -12.20 7.24
N LYS A 10 10.42 -12.82 7.81
CA LYS A 10 9.79 -14.01 7.23
C LYS A 10 9.10 -13.71 5.91
N ILE A 11 8.39 -12.59 5.82
CA ILE A 11 7.72 -12.18 4.58
C ILE A 11 8.80 -11.79 3.56
N TRP A 12 9.73 -10.90 3.91
CA TRP A 12 10.82 -10.48 3.04
C TRP A 12 11.55 -11.66 2.41
N SER A 13 12.07 -12.60 3.23
CA SER A 13 12.89 -13.69 2.72
C SER A 13 12.13 -14.66 1.79
N ARG A 14 10.79 -14.72 1.89
CA ARG A 14 9.97 -15.53 0.98
C ARG A 14 9.78 -14.87 -0.39
N HIS A 15 9.95 -13.55 -0.48
CA HIS A 15 9.70 -12.77 -1.69
C HIS A 15 10.99 -12.31 -2.39
N VAL A 16 12.17 -12.51 -1.79
CA VAL A 16 13.44 -12.25 -2.48
C VAL A 16 13.60 -13.23 -3.65
N ILE A 17 13.68 -12.68 -4.85
CA ILE A 17 14.00 -13.40 -6.09
C ILE A 17 15.51 -13.43 -6.28
N PHE A 18 16.18 -12.31 -6.00
CA PHE A 18 17.60 -12.12 -6.20
C PHE A 18 18.14 -11.07 -5.24
N GLU A 19 19.37 -11.23 -4.76
CA GLU A 19 20.07 -10.25 -3.94
C GLU A 19 21.37 -9.85 -4.64
N ARG A 20 21.61 -8.54 -4.76
CA ARG A 20 22.87 -8.00 -5.29
C ARG A 20 23.97 -8.06 -4.24
N GLU A 21 25.21 -7.93 -4.69
CA GLU A 21 26.39 -7.85 -3.82
C GLU A 21 26.34 -6.64 -2.85
N ASP A 22 25.63 -5.57 -3.23
CA ASP A 22 25.41 -4.38 -2.39
C ASP A 22 24.33 -4.56 -1.30
N GLY A 23 23.67 -5.73 -1.26
CA GLY A 23 22.60 -6.05 -0.31
C GLY A 23 21.19 -5.64 -0.76
N THR A 24 21.03 -5.02 -1.93
CA THR A 24 19.71 -4.69 -2.49
C THR A 24 19.03 -5.97 -2.97
N SER A 25 17.78 -6.18 -2.55
CA SER A 25 16.97 -7.32 -2.95
C SER A 25 16.00 -6.97 -4.08
N LEU A 26 15.86 -7.85 -5.06
CA LEU A 26 14.73 -7.85 -5.99
C LEU A 26 13.59 -8.65 -5.37
N LEU A 27 12.49 -7.99 -5.06
CA LEU A 27 11.30 -8.59 -4.46
C LEU A 27 10.26 -8.94 -5.53
N ALA A 28 9.63 -10.11 -5.39
CA ALA A 28 8.36 -10.40 -6.02
C ALA A 28 7.26 -9.53 -5.40
N ILE A 29 6.38 -8.95 -6.22
CA ILE A 29 5.23 -8.17 -5.78
C ILE A 29 3.94 -8.98 -6.01
N ASP A 30 3.23 -9.35 -4.95
CA ASP A 30 2.00 -10.13 -5.09
C ASP A 30 0.79 -9.29 -5.50
N ARG A 31 0.74 -8.03 -5.05
CA ARG A 31 -0.35 -7.10 -5.35
C ARG A 31 0.18 -5.71 -5.64
N HIS A 32 -0.36 -5.10 -6.68
CA HIS A 32 -0.09 -3.72 -7.03
C HIS A 32 -1.41 -2.96 -7.14
N LEU A 33 -1.57 -1.91 -6.33
CA LEU A 33 -2.71 -1.01 -6.44
C LEU A 33 -2.30 0.23 -7.22
N CYS A 34 -3.12 0.59 -8.20
CA CYS A 34 -2.99 1.82 -8.97
C CYS A 34 -4.15 2.74 -8.63
N HIS A 35 -3.87 4.04 -8.63
CA HIS A 35 -4.85 5.11 -8.53
C HIS A 35 -4.59 6.13 -9.64
N GLU A 36 -5.34 7.23 -9.70
CA GLU A 36 -5.30 8.15 -10.84
C GLU A 36 -3.89 8.66 -11.13
N GLY A 37 -3.09 8.95 -10.10
CA GLY A 37 -1.69 9.38 -10.23
C GLY A 37 -0.77 8.38 -10.94
N SER A 38 -1.20 7.13 -11.09
CA SER A 38 -0.45 6.08 -11.80
C SER A 38 -0.35 6.33 -13.31
N PHE A 39 -1.12 7.27 -13.89
CA PHE A 39 -1.09 7.55 -15.34
C PHE A 39 0.33 7.83 -15.86
N HIS A 40 1.20 8.47 -15.06
CA HIS A 40 2.60 8.71 -15.41
C HIS A 40 3.39 7.43 -15.72
N ALA A 41 3.11 6.35 -15.00
CA ALA A 41 3.75 5.06 -15.18
C ALA A 41 3.26 4.37 -16.45
N PHE A 42 1.95 4.38 -16.70
CA PHE A 42 1.37 3.87 -17.95
C PHE A 42 1.91 4.62 -19.18
N ASP A 43 1.97 5.96 -19.12
CA ASP A 43 2.54 6.80 -20.19
C ASP A 43 4.01 6.46 -20.47
N LYS A 44 4.78 6.12 -19.42
CA LYS A 44 6.17 5.66 -19.57
C LYS A 44 6.24 4.31 -20.28
N LEU A 45 5.42 3.34 -19.88
CA LEU A 45 5.39 2.02 -20.52
C LEU A 45 5.01 2.13 -22.00
N GLU A 46 4.02 2.96 -22.33
CA GLU A 46 3.60 3.18 -23.71
C GLU A 46 4.72 3.81 -24.54
N ARG A 47 5.40 4.86 -24.04
CA ARG A 47 6.55 5.47 -24.73
C ARG A 47 7.71 4.50 -24.94
N GLU A 48 7.91 3.56 -24.01
CA GLU A 48 8.96 2.54 -24.09
C GLU A 48 8.52 1.26 -24.84
N ASN A 49 7.29 1.24 -25.40
CA ASN A 49 6.69 0.06 -26.03
C ASN A 49 6.73 -1.20 -25.15
N ARG A 50 6.48 -1.04 -23.85
CA ARG A 50 6.42 -2.13 -22.87
C ARG A 50 4.99 -2.57 -22.60
N ILE A 51 4.83 -3.88 -22.41
CA ILE A 51 3.57 -4.47 -21.95
C ILE A 51 3.54 -4.53 -20.42
N ILE A 52 2.33 -4.55 -19.86
CA ILE A 52 2.12 -4.80 -18.43
C ILE A 52 2.23 -6.29 -18.17
N ARG A 53 3.04 -6.66 -17.16
CA ARG A 53 3.48 -8.03 -16.92
C ARG A 53 2.41 -8.92 -16.30
N ARG A 54 1.68 -8.41 -15.30
CA ARG A 54 0.62 -9.13 -14.56
C ARG A 54 -0.59 -8.22 -14.30
N PRO A 55 -1.42 -7.96 -15.33
CA PRO A 55 -2.66 -7.22 -15.13
C PRO A 55 -3.62 -7.92 -14.14
N ASP A 56 -3.50 -9.25 -13.98
CA ASP A 56 -4.25 -10.06 -13.02
C ASP A 56 -3.85 -9.86 -11.55
N LEU A 57 -2.68 -9.24 -11.29
CA LEU A 57 -2.19 -8.90 -9.95
C LEU A 57 -2.19 -7.38 -9.68
N THR A 58 -2.68 -6.61 -10.65
CA THR A 58 -2.79 -5.15 -10.56
C THR A 58 -4.25 -4.75 -10.50
N PHE A 59 -4.59 -3.77 -9.69
CA PHE A 59 -5.96 -3.29 -9.50
C PHE A 59 -6.00 -1.77 -9.52
N GLY A 60 -6.89 -1.18 -10.31
CA GLY A 60 -7.14 0.26 -10.32
C GLY A 60 -8.24 0.62 -9.31
N ILE A 61 -8.05 1.70 -8.57
CA ILE A 61 -9.04 2.27 -7.65
C ILE A 61 -9.08 3.78 -7.89
N ALA A 62 -10.26 4.35 -8.12
CA ALA A 62 -10.43 5.80 -8.25
C ALA A 62 -10.88 6.39 -6.91
N ASP A 63 -10.09 7.29 -6.33
CA ASP A 63 -10.39 7.92 -5.04
C ASP A 63 -9.82 9.34 -4.88
N HIS A 64 -8.59 9.62 -5.33
CA HIS A 64 -7.93 10.92 -5.06
C HIS A 64 -8.61 12.12 -5.71
N TYR A 65 -9.27 11.93 -6.86
CA TYR A 65 -9.87 13.02 -7.65
C TYR A 65 -11.40 13.02 -7.65
N VAL A 66 -12.02 12.06 -6.95
CA VAL A 66 -13.48 11.93 -6.89
C VAL A 66 -14.09 13.08 -6.08
N SER A 67 -14.98 13.86 -6.70
CA SER A 67 -15.61 14.99 -6.03
C SER A 67 -16.59 14.56 -4.94
N THR A 68 -16.43 15.09 -3.73
CA THR A 68 -17.41 14.90 -2.63
C THR A 68 -18.73 15.64 -2.85
N LYS A 69 -18.76 16.63 -3.76
CA LYS A 69 -19.98 17.39 -4.11
C LYS A 69 -20.74 16.79 -5.28
N ALA A 70 -20.03 16.12 -6.18
CA ALA A 70 -20.56 15.59 -7.42
C ALA A 70 -19.86 14.24 -7.69
N PRO A 71 -20.25 13.17 -6.97
CA PRO A 71 -19.55 11.88 -7.03
C PRO A 71 -19.77 11.13 -8.35
N GLU A 72 -20.62 11.66 -9.24
CA GLU A 72 -20.88 11.11 -10.57
C GLU A 72 -19.88 11.64 -11.60
N LEU A 73 -19.36 10.72 -12.41
CA LEU A 73 -18.36 10.99 -13.44
C LEU A 73 -18.88 12.02 -14.45
N GLY A 74 -18.15 13.12 -14.64
CA GLY A 74 -18.46 14.14 -15.65
C GLY A 74 -19.11 15.43 -15.15
N ASN A 75 -19.49 15.50 -13.88
CA ASN A 75 -19.99 16.73 -13.24
C ASN A 75 -18.90 17.57 -12.57
N GLU A 76 -17.64 17.15 -12.72
CA GLU A 76 -16.47 17.73 -12.06
C GLU A 76 -15.59 18.53 -13.04
N GLU A 77 -14.83 19.48 -12.48
CA GLU A 77 -13.90 20.29 -13.26
C GLU A 77 -12.88 19.40 -14.00
N GLU A 78 -12.37 19.88 -15.12
CA GLU A 78 -11.45 19.13 -15.98
C GLU A 78 -10.22 18.60 -15.25
N SER A 79 -9.71 19.34 -14.26
CA SER A 79 -8.59 18.96 -13.39
C SER A 79 -8.87 17.72 -12.52
N LEU A 80 -10.14 17.47 -12.18
CA LEU A 80 -10.60 16.29 -11.43
C LEU A 80 -10.95 15.15 -12.38
N ARG A 81 -11.62 15.47 -13.49
CA ARG A 81 -12.13 14.48 -14.46
C ARG A 81 -11.01 13.78 -15.25
N ILE A 82 -10.00 14.52 -15.73
CA ILE A 82 -8.96 13.96 -16.61
C ILE A 82 -8.18 12.81 -15.96
N PRO A 83 -7.69 12.93 -14.70
CA PRO A 83 -6.98 11.83 -14.05
C PRO A 83 -7.82 10.55 -13.96
N ILE A 84 -9.11 10.66 -13.65
CA ILE A 84 -10.05 9.54 -13.54
C ILE A 84 -10.25 8.87 -14.92
N GLU A 85 -10.47 9.68 -15.96
CA GLU A 85 -10.62 9.17 -17.34
C GLU A 85 -9.34 8.48 -17.83
N LYS A 86 -8.17 9.02 -17.49
CA LYS A 86 -6.88 8.39 -17.79
C LYS A 86 -6.74 7.04 -17.09
N LEU A 87 -7.06 6.95 -15.80
CA LEU A 87 -7.04 5.66 -15.09
C LEU A 87 -7.96 4.65 -15.76
N THR A 88 -9.18 5.07 -16.11
CA THR A 88 -10.18 4.23 -16.78
C THR A 88 -9.68 3.71 -18.11
N LYS A 89 -9.16 4.59 -18.97
CA LYS A 89 -8.62 4.22 -20.27
C LYS A 89 -7.41 3.28 -20.14
N ASN A 90 -6.51 3.58 -19.20
CA ASN A 90 -5.27 2.84 -19.01
C ASN A 90 -5.53 1.42 -18.50
N THR A 91 -6.42 1.30 -17.50
CA THR A 91 -6.82 0.00 -16.94
C THR A 91 -7.58 -0.84 -17.96
N GLN A 92 -8.52 -0.25 -18.71
CA GLN A 92 -9.24 -0.93 -19.78
C GLN A 92 -8.31 -1.44 -20.88
N LYS A 93 -7.40 -0.60 -21.38
CA LYS A 93 -6.40 -0.99 -22.40
C LYS A 93 -5.49 -2.12 -21.92
N ALA A 94 -5.17 -2.14 -20.63
CA ALA A 94 -4.30 -3.14 -20.03
C ALA A 94 -5.01 -4.43 -19.57
N GLY A 95 -6.35 -4.46 -19.54
CA GLY A 95 -7.10 -5.56 -18.94
C GLY A 95 -6.94 -5.64 -17.41
N ILE A 96 -6.76 -4.51 -16.75
CA ILE A 96 -6.66 -4.38 -15.29
C ILE A 96 -8.07 -4.17 -14.72
N GLN A 97 -8.39 -4.88 -13.63
CA GLN A 97 -9.65 -4.69 -12.90
C GLN A 97 -9.68 -3.28 -12.29
N LEU A 98 -10.77 -2.53 -12.53
CA LEU A 98 -10.97 -1.18 -12.02
C LEU A 98 -12.18 -1.11 -11.08
N TYR A 99 -11.95 -0.62 -9.86
CA TYR A 99 -12.98 -0.19 -8.92
C TYR A 99 -13.16 1.33 -9.04
N GLY A 100 -13.88 1.71 -10.10
CA GLY A 100 -14.06 3.10 -10.51
C GLY A 100 -15.34 3.72 -9.98
N ILE A 101 -15.52 5.02 -10.22
CA ILE A 101 -16.75 5.74 -9.87
C ILE A 101 -17.99 4.99 -10.36
N GLY A 102 -18.99 4.88 -9.49
CA GLY A 102 -20.27 4.22 -9.77
C GLY A 102 -20.28 2.71 -9.53
N THR A 103 -19.15 2.12 -9.14
CA THR A 103 -19.10 0.73 -8.66
C THR A 103 -19.34 0.68 -7.15
N PRO A 104 -20.10 -0.30 -6.62
CA PRO A 104 -20.31 -0.43 -5.17
C PRO A 104 -19.04 -0.77 -4.40
N GLU A 105 -18.00 -1.27 -5.08
CA GLU A 105 -16.69 -1.58 -4.53
C GLU A 105 -15.75 -0.36 -4.45
N GLN A 106 -16.13 0.79 -5.03
CA GLN A 106 -15.31 1.99 -5.02
C GLN A 106 -15.24 2.62 -3.62
N GLY A 107 -14.03 3.06 -3.26
CA GLY A 107 -13.74 3.72 -2.00
C GLY A 107 -12.28 4.15 -1.96
N ILE A 108 -11.84 4.64 -0.80
CA ILE A 108 -10.42 5.02 -0.61
C ILE A 108 -9.54 3.78 -0.84
N VAL A 109 -8.46 3.91 -1.61
CA VAL A 109 -7.59 2.80 -2.07
C VAL A 109 -7.19 1.84 -0.94
N HIS A 110 -6.88 2.37 0.25
CA HIS A 110 -6.46 1.61 1.42
C HIS A 110 -7.60 1.02 2.27
N VAL A 111 -8.86 1.38 1.97
CA VAL A 111 -10.08 0.80 2.55
C VAL A 111 -10.67 -0.23 1.60
N ALA A 112 -10.84 0.15 0.33
CA ALA A 112 -11.33 -0.73 -0.73
C ALA A 112 -10.39 -1.93 -0.92
N GLY A 113 -9.07 -1.76 -0.87
CA GLY A 113 -8.14 -2.88 -1.03
C GLY A 113 -8.37 -4.05 -0.07
N PRO A 114 -8.44 -3.83 1.26
CA PRO A 114 -8.84 -4.87 2.21
C PRO A 114 -10.27 -5.39 2.02
N GLU A 115 -11.25 -4.51 1.80
CA GLU A 115 -12.67 -4.90 1.63
C GLU A 115 -12.89 -5.81 0.41
N GLN A 116 -12.14 -5.60 -0.66
CA GLN A 116 -12.18 -6.43 -1.88
C GLN A 116 -11.29 -7.69 -1.78
N GLY A 117 -10.73 -7.99 -0.61
CA GLY A 117 -9.89 -9.17 -0.40
C GLY A 117 -8.54 -9.12 -1.12
N LEU A 118 -8.08 -7.93 -1.53
CA LEU A 118 -6.79 -7.74 -2.18
C LEU A 118 -5.64 -7.73 -1.16
N THR A 119 -5.96 -7.43 0.09
CA THR A 119 -4.97 -7.39 1.18
C THR A 119 -5.03 -8.68 1.97
N LEU A 120 -3.99 -9.52 1.84
CA LEU A 120 -3.93 -10.84 2.46
C LEU A 120 -2.70 -10.97 3.36
N PRO A 121 -2.77 -11.70 4.48
CA PRO A 121 -1.60 -11.92 5.32
C PRO A 121 -0.44 -12.55 4.55
N GLY A 122 0.76 -12.03 4.77
CA GLY A 122 2.01 -12.61 4.26
C GLY A 122 2.41 -12.23 2.84
N ILE A 123 1.61 -11.42 2.13
CA ILE A 123 1.93 -10.98 0.77
C ILE A 123 2.83 -9.73 0.75
N THR A 124 3.41 -9.40 -0.40
CA THR A 124 3.92 -8.06 -0.72
C THR A 124 2.89 -7.24 -1.48
N LEU A 125 2.61 -6.01 -1.02
CA LEU A 125 1.64 -5.11 -1.65
C LEU A 125 2.22 -3.70 -1.81
N VAL A 126 2.15 -3.13 -3.00
CA VAL A 126 2.66 -1.78 -3.26
C VAL A 126 1.61 -0.91 -3.95
N CYS A 127 1.68 0.39 -3.73
CA CYS A 127 0.82 1.39 -4.37
C CYS A 127 1.58 2.71 -4.51
N GLY A 128 1.20 3.53 -5.48
CA GLY A 128 1.71 4.89 -5.68
C GLY A 128 1.35 5.92 -4.59
N ASP A 129 0.92 5.46 -3.40
CA ASP A 129 0.45 6.28 -2.28
C ASP A 129 1.34 6.07 -1.04
N SER A 130 1.62 7.13 -0.29
CA SER A 130 2.47 7.07 0.91
C SER A 130 1.84 6.26 2.05
N HIS A 131 0.52 6.20 2.15
CA HIS A 131 -0.20 5.54 3.23
C HIS A 131 -0.43 4.04 3.00
N THR A 132 0.24 3.45 2.02
CA THR A 132 0.18 2.01 1.71
C THR A 132 0.57 1.13 2.90
N ALA A 133 1.31 1.67 3.88
CA ALA A 133 1.58 0.99 5.14
C ALA A 133 0.30 0.51 5.88
N THR A 134 -0.86 1.15 5.64
CA THR A 134 -2.18 0.76 6.17
C THR A 134 -2.46 -0.74 6.05
N HIS A 135 -2.12 -1.33 4.90
CA HIS A 135 -2.36 -2.73 4.59
C HIS A 135 -1.60 -3.68 5.52
N GLY A 136 -0.48 -3.23 6.12
CA GLY A 136 0.31 -3.99 7.08
C GLY A 136 -0.47 -4.45 8.33
N ALA A 137 -1.60 -3.80 8.63
CA ALA A 137 -2.51 -4.22 9.71
C ALA A 137 -3.09 -5.63 9.52
N LEU A 138 -3.16 -6.10 8.27
CA LEU A 138 -3.57 -7.47 7.92
C LEU A 138 -2.38 -8.43 7.81
N GLY A 139 -1.18 -8.00 8.22
CA GLY A 139 0.01 -8.85 8.28
C GLY A 139 0.70 -9.05 6.93
N CYS A 140 0.57 -8.12 5.99
CA CYS A 140 1.35 -8.10 4.75
C CYS A 140 2.54 -7.13 4.84
N LEU A 141 3.51 -7.29 3.94
CA LEU A 141 4.56 -6.30 3.72
C LEU A 141 4.07 -5.28 2.69
N ALA A 142 3.61 -4.12 3.15
CA ALA A 142 3.05 -3.10 2.30
C ALA A 142 3.71 -1.73 2.46
N PHE A 143 4.03 -1.07 1.35
CA PHE A 143 4.74 0.21 1.34
C PHE A 143 4.47 1.00 0.05
N GLY A 144 4.56 2.32 0.18
CA GLY A 144 4.36 3.25 -0.92
C GLY A 144 5.56 3.28 -1.87
N ILE A 145 5.30 3.50 -3.15
CA ILE A 145 6.33 3.52 -4.19
C ILE A 145 6.18 4.75 -5.10
N GLY A 146 7.30 5.23 -5.66
CA GLY A 146 7.30 6.39 -6.57
C GLY A 146 6.83 6.04 -7.99
N ALA A 147 6.51 7.04 -8.81
CA ALA A 147 6.04 6.84 -10.19
C ALA A 147 6.99 5.99 -11.06
N SER A 148 8.30 6.14 -10.88
CA SER A 148 9.30 5.32 -11.57
C SER A 148 9.26 3.84 -11.17
N GLU A 149 8.97 3.58 -9.89
CA GLU A 149 8.82 2.23 -9.35
C GLU A 149 7.48 1.61 -9.74
N VAL A 150 6.39 2.39 -9.76
CA VAL A 150 5.09 1.95 -10.31
C VAL A 150 5.29 1.43 -11.74
N ALA A 151 6.01 2.18 -12.59
CA ALA A 151 6.32 1.72 -13.94
C ALA A 151 7.16 0.42 -13.94
N HIS A 152 8.11 0.30 -13.02
CA HIS A 152 8.93 -0.92 -12.90
C HIS A 152 8.08 -2.13 -12.49
N VAL A 153 7.18 -1.97 -11.53
CA VAL A 153 6.26 -3.03 -11.08
C VAL A 153 5.30 -3.40 -12.20
N LEU A 154 4.69 -2.43 -12.90
CA LEU A 154 3.85 -2.72 -14.07
C LEU A 154 4.60 -3.53 -15.14
N ALA A 155 5.87 -3.20 -15.39
CA ALA A 155 6.66 -3.86 -16.44
C ALA A 155 7.22 -5.24 -16.04
N THR A 156 7.37 -5.53 -14.74
CA THR A 156 8.15 -6.71 -14.28
C THR A 156 7.46 -7.55 -13.21
N GLN A 157 6.48 -7.01 -12.49
CA GLN A 157 5.91 -7.56 -11.25
C GLN A 157 6.95 -7.78 -10.14
N THR A 158 8.02 -7.00 -10.17
CA THR A 158 9.10 -7.05 -9.18
C THR A 158 9.52 -5.65 -8.77
N LEU A 159 10.28 -5.52 -7.68
CA LEU A 159 10.81 -4.23 -7.23
C LEU A 159 12.14 -4.39 -6.51
N TRP A 160 13.11 -3.55 -6.85
CA TRP A 160 14.38 -3.45 -6.12
C TRP A 160 14.18 -2.65 -4.85
N GLN A 161 14.61 -3.19 -3.71
CA GLN A 161 14.53 -2.53 -2.41
C GLN A 161 15.77 -2.83 -1.57
N GLU A 162 16.27 -1.81 -0.88
CA GLU A 162 17.19 -2.01 0.24
C GLU A 162 16.40 -2.56 1.43
N LYS A 163 16.94 -3.57 2.12
CA LYS A 163 16.24 -4.18 3.26
C LYS A 163 16.20 -3.21 4.45
N PRO A 164 15.01 -2.73 4.89
CA PRO A 164 14.92 -1.88 6.06
C PRO A 164 15.34 -2.60 7.35
N LYS A 165 15.72 -1.81 8.35
CA LYS A 165 15.89 -2.32 9.71
C LYS A 165 14.52 -2.66 10.31
N THR A 166 14.50 -3.44 11.38
CA THR A 166 13.25 -3.76 12.09
C THR A 166 13.13 -2.94 13.37
N MET A 167 11.98 -2.30 13.59
CA MET A 167 11.65 -1.64 14.85
C MET A 167 10.42 -2.31 15.44
N ARG A 168 10.51 -2.84 16.65
CA ARG A 168 9.35 -3.42 17.33
C ARG A 168 8.86 -2.50 18.44
N ILE A 169 7.56 -2.21 18.42
CA ILE A 169 6.91 -1.35 19.40
C ILE A 169 5.90 -2.19 20.16
N ASN A 170 6.20 -2.48 21.43
CA ASN A 170 5.31 -3.24 22.30
C ASN A 170 4.43 -2.28 23.10
N ILE A 171 3.11 -2.41 22.97
CA ILE A 171 2.10 -1.60 23.62
C ILE A 171 1.24 -2.55 24.47
N GLU A 172 1.37 -2.43 25.78
CA GLU A 172 0.76 -3.32 26.76
C GLU A 172 -0.25 -2.55 27.63
N GLY A 173 -1.22 -3.28 28.19
CA GLY A 173 -2.31 -2.75 29.00
C GLY A 173 -3.65 -2.71 28.28
N GLU A 174 -4.61 -2.07 28.93
CA GLU A 174 -5.96 -1.80 28.42
C GLU A 174 -6.13 -0.30 28.17
N LEU A 175 -6.87 0.05 27.12
CA LEU A 175 -7.17 1.45 26.84
C LEU A 175 -8.26 1.95 27.79
N SER A 176 -8.02 3.13 28.38
CA SER A 176 -9.04 3.81 29.18
C SER A 176 -10.28 4.14 28.33
N PRO A 177 -11.47 4.26 28.95
CA PRO A 177 -12.68 4.65 28.22
C PRO A 177 -12.48 5.92 27.39
N GLY A 178 -12.87 5.87 26.12
CA GLY A 178 -12.71 6.99 25.18
C GLY A 178 -11.36 7.08 24.47
N VAL A 179 -10.36 6.29 24.87
CA VAL A 179 -9.07 6.19 24.18
C VAL A 179 -9.15 5.14 23.08
N VAL A 180 -8.77 5.51 21.87
CA VAL A 180 -8.84 4.66 20.67
C VAL A 180 -7.47 4.50 20.01
N ALA A 181 -7.39 3.65 18.97
CA ALA A 181 -6.16 3.41 18.21
C ALA A 181 -5.51 4.69 17.67
N LYS A 182 -6.32 5.69 17.30
CA LYS A 182 -5.84 7.01 16.85
C LYS A 182 -5.02 7.72 17.92
N ASP A 183 -5.48 7.68 19.17
CA ASP A 183 -4.75 8.30 20.28
C ASP A 183 -3.45 7.58 20.57
N VAL A 184 -3.46 6.24 20.48
CA VAL A 184 -2.26 5.41 20.66
C VAL A 184 -1.18 5.77 19.64
N ILE A 185 -1.53 5.83 18.34
CA ILE A 185 -0.55 6.13 17.30
C ILE A 185 -0.08 7.59 17.34
N LEU A 186 -0.96 8.55 17.65
CA LEU A 186 -0.57 9.95 17.85
C LEU A 186 0.37 10.12 19.04
N HIS A 187 0.08 9.43 20.16
CA HIS A 187 0.97 9.44 21.31
C HIS A 187 2.33 8.84 20.95
N LEU A 188 2.35 7.70 20.24
CA LEU A 188 3.59 7.09 19.80
C LEU A 188 4.43 8.03 18.92
N ILE A 189 3.81 8.67 17.92
CA ILE A 189 4.46 9.66 17.05
C ILE A 189 5.04 10.81 17.88
N SER A 190 4.34 11.25 18.94
CA SER A 190 4.86 12.29 19.85
C SER A 190 6.11 11.85 20.62
N VAL A 191 6.26 10.55 20.88
CA VAL A 191 7.39 9.97 21.62
C VAL A 191 8.59 9.75 20.71
N ILE A 192 8.39 9.16 19.52
CA ILE A 192 9.50 8.83 18.61
C ILE A 192 9.84 9.99 17.65
N GLY A 193 8.93 10.94 17.48
CA GLY A 193 9.03 12.04 16.53
C GLY A 193 8.72 11.62 15.08
N ALA A 194 8.44 12.60 14.22
CA ALA A 194 8.04 12.36 12.83
C ALA A 194 9.07 11.57 12.00
N ASN A 195 10.36 11.66 12.35
CA ASN A 195 11.45 10.94 11.68
C ASN A 195 11.97 9.73 12.48
N GLY A 196 11.37 9.41 13.63
CA GLY A 196 11.88 8.42 14.59
C GLY A 196 12.04 7.01 14.05
N ALA A 197 11.25 6.65 13.03
CA ALA A 197 11.25 5.34 12.40
C ALA A 197 11.85 5.33 10.97
N THR A 198 12.55 6.39 10.56
CA THR A 198 13.15 6.47 9.22
C THR A 198 14.08 5.28 8.94
N GLY A 199 13.83 4.55 7.85
CA GLY A 199 14.62 3.37 7.46
C GLY A 199 14.27 2.09 8.24
N TYR A 200 13.18 2.09 9.00
CA TYR A 200 12.67 0.92 9.71
C TYR A 200 11.33 0.44 9.16
N MET A 201 11.12 -0.88 9.20
CA MET A 201 9.79 -1.47 9.20
C MET A 201 9.31 -1.60 10.65
N ILE A 202 8.16 -0.99 10.97
CA ILE A 202 7.58 -1.01 12.31
C ILE A 202 6.72 -2.28 12.49
N GLU A 203 6.99 -3.05 13.54
CA GLU A 203 6.17 -4.17 14.01
C GLU A 203 5.46 -3.76 15.32
N TYR A 204 4.15 -3.52 15.24
CA TYR A 204 3.31 -3.27 16.41
C TYR A 204 2.95 -4.58 17.11
N ALA A 205 3.19 -4.65 18.42
CA ALA A 205 2.94 -5.83 19.23
C ALA A 205 2.40 -5.46 20.62
N GLY A 206 2.00 -6.46 21.40
CA GLY A 206 1.51 -6.30 22.77
C GLY A 206 0.00 -6.46 22.93
N SER A 207 -0.48 -6.49 24.18
CA SER A 207 -1.88 -6.78 24.51
C SER A 207 -2.83 -5.77 23.90
N THR A 208 -2.45 -4.50 23.92
CA THR A 208 -3.25 -3.42 23.36
C THR A 208 -3.51 -3.65 21.88
N VAL A 209 -2.46 -3.92 21.09
CA VAL A 209 -2.57 -4.16 19.64
C VAL A 209 -3.39 -5.42 19.35
N ARG A 210 -3.24 -6.48 20.16
CA ARG A 210 -4.05 -7.70 20.03
C ARG A 210 -5.53 -7.44 20.29
N ASN A 211 -5.86 -6.55 21.22
CA ASN A 211 -7.23 -6.22 21.60
C ASN A 211 -7.91 -5.19 20.67
N LEU A 212 -7.16 -4.54 19.77
CA LEU A 212 -7.74 -3.68 18.73
C LEU A 212 -8.48 -4.49 17.65
N SER A 213 -9.54 -3.89 17.11
CA SER A 213 -10.18 -4.34 15.87
C SER A 213 -9.23 -4.19 14.67
N ILE A 214 -9.59 -4.77 13.53
CA ILE A 214 -8.78 -4.64 12.31
C ILE A 214 -8.69 -3.17 11.87
N GLU A 215 -9.78 -2.42 11.94
CA GLU A 215 -9.84 -0.98 11.61
C GLU A 215 -8.96 -0.16 12.57
N GLY A 216 -8.92 -0.56 13.84
CA GLY A 216 -8.00 0.02 14.83
C GLY A 216 -6.54 -0.22 14.47
N ARG A 217 -6.18 -1.44 14.04
CA ARG A 217 -4.84 -1.76 13.57
C ARG A 217 -4.50 -1.02 12.28
N MET A 218 -5.44 -0.92 11.34
CA MET A 218 -5.29 -0.13 10.10
C MET A 218 -5.02 1.34 10.42
N THR A 219 -5.71 1.91 11.41
CA THR A 219 -5.47 3.29 11.87
C THR A 219 -4.02 3.48 12.34
N MET A 220 -3.46 2.50 13.06
CA MET A 220 -2.06 2.58 13.49
C MET A 220 -1.07 2.45 12.33
N CYS A 221 -1.26 1.43 11.48
CA CYS A 221 -0.40 1.18 10.33
C CYS A 221 -0.45 2.30 9.28
N ASN A 222 -1.60 2.97 9.13
CA ASN A 222 -1.78 4.09 8.23
C ASN A 222 -0.86 5.28 8.55
N MET A 223 -0.53 5.48 9.83
CA MET A 223 0.29 6.60 10.29
C MET A 223 1.71 6.16 10.66
N SER A 224 2.26 5.18 9.93
CA SER A 224 3.63 4.64 10.10
C SER A 224 4.60 5.23 9.10
#